data_AF-A0A3S3S5C9-F1
#
_entry.id   AF-A0A3S3S5C9-F1
#
_cell.length_a   1.000
_cell.length_b   1.000
_cell.length_c   1.000
_cell.angle_alpha   90.00
_cell.angle_beta   90.00
_cell.angle_gamma   90.00
#
_symmetry.space_group_name_H-M   'P 1'
#
loop_
_entity.id
_entity.type
_entity.pdbx_description
1 polymer ?
#
loop_
_entity_poly.entity_id
_entity_poly.type
_entity_poly.pdbx_seq_one_letter_code
_entity_poly.pdbx_strand_id
1 'polypeptide(L)' 'MSSFQRWAFGLTVPAALLTICLYVVPILQVLALSFTEPTFGFGNYVEMFGSAAIGRVVRTTMIVSAVTTVLTIVVSYV' A
#
# COMPACT_ATOMS: atom_id res chain seq x y z
N MET A 1 -21.52 -26.72 8.51
CA MET A 1 -21.30 -25.39 9.11
C MET A 1 -22.17 -25.30 10.34
N SER A 2 -21.57 -25.08 11.52
CA SER A 2 -22.34 -24.80 12.73
C SER A 2 -23.18 -23.53 12.56
N SER A 3 -24.28 -23.39 13.30
CA SER A 3 -25.12 -22.18 13.28
C SER A 3 -24.30 -20.92 13.54
N PHE A 4 -23.36 -20.98 14.50
CA PHE A 4 -22.41 -19.91 14.80
C PHE A 4 -21.57 -19.47 13.60
N GLN A 5 -21.00 -20.39 12.82
CA GLN A 5 -20.20 -20.06 11.63
C GLN A 5 -21.02 -19.32 10.56
N ARG A 6 -22.30 -19.63 10.41
CA ARG A 6 -23.17 -18.93 9.44
C ARG A 6 -23.42 -17.48 9.86
N TRP A 7 -23.66 -17.24 11.15
CA TRP A 7 -23.82 -15.89 11.69
C TRP A 7 -22.51 -15.09 11.65
N ALA A 8 -21.40 -15.71 12.03
CA ALA A 8 -20.09 -15.10 11.93
C ALA A 8 -19.78 -14.68 10.49
N PHE A 9 -19.97 -15.58 9.52
CA PHE A 9 -19.74 -15.25 8.10
C PHE A 9 -20.71 -14.18 7.58
N GLY A 10 -21.98 -14.25 7.98
CA GLY A 10 -23.00 -13.26 7.62
C GLY A 10 -22.70 -11.85 8.11
N LEU A 11 -21.92 -11.69 9.19
CA LEU A 11 -21.50 -10.39 9.71
C LEU A 11 -20.11 -9.97 9.22
N THR A 12 -19.15 -10.90 9.18
CA THR A 12 -17.76 -10.61 8.82
C THR A 12 -17.61 -10.33 7.33
N VAL A 13 -18.33 -11.04 6.45
CA VAL A 13 -18.17 -10.85 5.00
C VAL A 13 -18.63 -9.48 4.54
N PRO A 14 -19.82 -8.97 4.90
CA PRO A 14 -20.23 -7.63 4.51
C PRO A 14 -19.29 -6.55 5.07
N ALA A 15 -18.83 -6.70 6.31
CA ALA A 15 -17.87 -5.76 6.92
C ALA A 15 -16.52 -5.75 6.20
N ALA A 16 -15.98 -6.93 5.87
CA ALA A 16 -14.75 -7.06 5.09
C ALA A 16 -14.93 -6.50 3.68
N LEU A 17 -16.05 -6.80 3.03
CA LEU A 17 -16.36 -6.29 1.69
C LEU A 17 -16.44 -4.77 1.66
N LEU A 18 -17.15 -4.16 2.64
CA LEU A 18 -17.20 -2.70 2.76
C LEU A 18 -15.81 -2.10 2.99
N THR A 19 -15.00 -2.71 3.86
CA THR A 19 -13.62 -2.23 4.11
C THR A 19 -12.78 -2.30 2.84
N ILE A 20 -12.84 -3.41 2.12
CA ILE A 20 -12.12 -3.59 0.85
C ILE A 20 -12.62 -2.58 -0.17
N CYS A 21 -13.93 -2.41 -0.34
CA CYS A 21 -14.46 -1.44 -1.28
C CYS A 21 -14.02 -0.01 -0.95
N LEU A 22 -14.10 0.40 0.31
CA LEU A 22 -13.78 1.77 0.70
C LEU A 22 -12.28 2.08 0.71
N TYR A 23 -11.40 1.08 0.81
CA TYR A 23 -9.94 1.27 0.77
C TYR A 23 -9.34 0.93 -0.59
N VAL A 24 -9.67 -0.23 -1.16
CA VAL A 24 -9.04 -0.72 -2.38
C VAL A 24 -9.54 0.04 -3.61
N VAL A 25 -10.83 0.38 -3.69
CA VAL A 25 -11.36 1.15 -4.84
C VAL A 25 -10.64 2.50 -5.00
N PRO A 26 -10.51 3.36 -3.97
CA PRO A 26 -9.79 4.62 -4.16
C PRO A 26 -8.31 4.42 -4.48
N ILE A 27 -7.66 3.39 -3.94
CA ILE A 27 -6.27 3.06 -4.30
C ILE A 27 -6.18 2.70 -5.79
N LEU A 28 -7.09 1.89 -6.30
CA LEU A 28 -7.14 1.51 -7.71
C LEU A 28 -7.46 2.72 -8.61
N GLN A 29 -8.29 3.65 -8.14
CA GLN A 29 -8.55 4.91 -8.86
C GLN A 29 -7.27 5.75 -8.96
N VAL A 30 -6.53 5.93 -7.86
CA VAL A 30 -5.25 6.66 -7.87
C VAL A 30 -4.23 5.96 -8.77
N LEU A 31 -4.20 4.62 -8.74
CA LEU A 31 -3.35 3.84 -9.63
C LEU A 31 -3.75 4.05 -11.11
N ALA A 32 -5.05 4.03 -11.43
CA ALA A 32 -5.52 4.31 -12.78
C ALA A 32 -5.13 5.72 -13.24
N LEU A 33 -5.29 6.72 -12.37
CA LEU A 33 -4.88 8.10 -12.63
C LEU A 33 -3.39 8.21 -12.94
N SER A 34 -2.53 7.42 -12.28
CA SER A 34 -1.09 7.38 -12.57
C SER A 34 -0.74 6.95 -14.00
N PHE A 35 -1.68 6.32 -14.71
CA PHE A 35 -1.52 5.96 -16.12
C PHE A 35 -2.34 6.86 -17.06
N THR A 36 -3.49 7.37 -16.62
CA THR A 36 -4.43 8.06 -17.50
C THR A 36 -4.19 9.57 -17.60
N GLU A 37 -3.66 10.20 -16.55
CA GLU A 37 -3.41 11.65 -16.51
C GLU A 37 -1.92 11.98 -16.58
N PRO A 38 -1.49 13.07 -17.24
CA PRO A 38 -2.29 13.98 -18.08
C PRO A 38 -2.62 13.37 -19.46
N THR A 39 -1.85 12.36 -19.88
CA THR A 39 -2.05 11.60 -21.12
C THR A 39 -1.90 10.13 -20.82
N PHE A 40 -2.70 9.28 -21.49
CA PHE A 40 -2.63 7.84 -21.28
C PHE A 40 -1.24 7.29 -21.62
N GLY A 41 -0.56 6.68 -20.65
CA GLY A 41 0.73 6.02 -20.87
C GLY A 41 1.58 5.85 -19.61
N PHE A 42 2.85 5.54 -19.82
CA PHE A 42 3.85 5.35 -18.76
C PHE A 42 4.71 6.61 -18.52
N GLY A 43 4.37 7.75 -19.13
CA GLY A 43 5.16 8.98 -19.05
C GLY A 43 5.44 9.42 -17.60
N ASN A 44 4.43 9.33 -16.74
CA ASN A 44 4.57 9.67 -15.31
C ASN A 44 5.61 8.81 -14.61
N TYR A 45 5.65 7.50 -14.91
CA TYR A 45 6.64 6.60 -14.31
C TYR A 45 8.05 6.94 -14.78
N VAL A 46 8.23 7.24 -16.06
CA VAL A 46 9.53 7.64 -16.62
C VAL A 46 10.03 8.93 -15.95
N GLU A 47 9.16 9.92 -15.78
CA GLU A 47 9.49 11.16 -15.07
C GLU A 47 9.81 10.91 -13.59
N MET A 48 9.02 10.06 -12.92
CA MET A 48 9.26 9.69 -11.53
C MET A 48 10.63 9.03 -11.32
N PHE A 49 11.04 8.12 -12.22
CA PHE A 49 12.36 7.48 -12.17
C PHE A 49 13.51 8.42 -12.58
N GLY A 50 13.24 9.43 -13.41
CA GLY A 50 14.21 10.46 -13.78
C GLY A 50 14.44 11.51 -12.68
N SER A 51 13.54 11.61 -11.70
CA SER A 51 13.60 12.64 -10.65
C SER A 51 14.59 12.31 -9.55
N ALA A 52 15.69 13.07 -9.49
CA ALA A 52 16.69 12.96 -8.42
C ALA A 52 16.10 13.21 -7.02
N ALA A 53 15.06 14.05 -6.91
CA ALA A 53 14.37 14.31 -5.65
C ALA A 53 13.62 13.06 -5.16
N ILE A 54 12.86 12.40 -6.04
CA ILE A 54 12.12 11.17 -5.71
C ILE A 54 13.10 10.06 -5.34
N GLY A 55 14.17 9.87 -6.12
CA GLY A 55 15.22 8.90 -5.81
C GLY A 55 15.87 9.12 -4.43
N ARG A 56 16.14 10.38 -4.07
CA ARG A 56 16.69 10.73 -2.74
C ARG A 56 15.72 10.39 -1.61
N VAL A 57 14.43 10.68 -1.78
CA VAL A 57 13.39 10.35 -0.79
C VAL A 57 13.30 8.84 -0.61
N VAL A 58 13.15 8.09 -1.70
CA VAL A 58 13.06 6.62 -1.67
C VAL A 58 14.28 6.01 -0.96
N ARG A 59 15.49 6.47 -1.31
CA ARG A 59 16.74 6.00 -0.67
C ARG A 59 16.76 6.29 0.82
N THR A 60 16.36 7.50 1.22
CA THR A 60 16.35 7.90 2.63
C THR A 60 15.36 7.06 3.42
N THR A 61 14.13 6.89 2.92
CA THR A 61 13.10 6.08 3.56
C THR A 61 13.55 4.62 3.71
N MET A 62 14.15 4.03 2.68
CA MET A 62 14.67 2.66 2.72
C MET A 62 15.80 2.50 3.75
N ILE A 63 16.73 3.45 3.81
CA ILE A 63 17.83 3.40 4.80
C ILE A 63 17.28 3.54 6.21
N VAL A 64 16.39 4.51 6.44
CA VAL A 64 15.81 4.76 7.77
C VAL A 64 14.97 3.57 8.23
N SER A 65 14.13 2.99 7.37
CA SER A 65 13.33 1.82 7.72
C SER A 65 14.22 0.61 8.01
N ALA A 66 15.23 0.34 7.18
CA ALA A 66 16.15 -0.77 7.38
C ALA A 66 16.96 -0.63 8.68
N VAL A 67 17.55 0.55 8.94
CA VAL A 67 18.29 0.82 10.17
C VAL A 67 17.38 0.66 11.37
N THR A 68 16.16 1.20 11.32
CA THR A 68 15.20 1.06 12.43
C THR A 68 14.83 -0.40 12.66
N THR A 69 14.56 -1.18 11.61
CA THR A 69 14.27 -2.62 11.74
C THR A 69 15.44 -3.38 12.36
N VAL A 70 16.68 -3.13 11.91
CA VAL A 70 17.88 -3.78 12.46
C VAL A 70 18.07 -3.40 13.92
N LEU A 71 17.95 -2.11 14.27
CA LEU A 71 18.07 -1.66 15.66
C LEU A 71 16.99 -2.28 16.55
N THR A 72 15.73 -2.31 16.11
CA THR A 72 14.64 -2.95 16.85
C THR A 72 14.91 -4.43 17.08
N ILE A 73 15.42 -5.15 16.09
CA ILE A 73 15.81 -6.56 16.24
C ILE A 73 16.93 -6.66 17.29
N VAL A 74 18.03 -5.92 17.12
CA VAL A 74 19.19 -6.01 18.02
C VAL A 74 18.78 -5.69 19.47
N VAL A 75 18.08 -4.58 19.69
CA VAL A 75 17.64 -4.16 21.02
C VAL A 75 16.58 -5.11 21.60
N SER A 76 15.72 -5.72 20.78
CA SER A 76 14.72 -6.66 21.28
C SER A 76 15.32 -7.99 21.75
N TYR A 77 16.50 -8.38 21.24
CA TYR A 77 17.14 -9.67 21.55
C TYR A 77 18.31 -9.55 22.55
N VAL A 78 18.74 -8.32 22.89
CA VAL A 78 19.77 -8.02 23.90
C VAL A 78 19.10 -7.63 25.21
#